data_AF-A0AA35RBC2-F1
#
_entry.id   AF-A0AA35RBC2-F1
#
_cell.length_a   1.000
_cell.length_b   1.000
_cell.length_c   1.000
_cell.angle_alpha   90.00
_cell.angle_beta   90.00
_cell.angle_gamma   90.00
#
_symmetry.space_group_name_H-M   'P 1'
#
loop_
_entity.id
_entity.type
_entity.pdbx_description
1 polymer ?
#
loop_
_entity_poly.entity_id
_entity_poly.type
_entity_poly.pdbx_seq_one_letter_code
_entity_poly.pdbx_strand_id
1 'polypeptide(L)'
;MNKPVGSITYTSMVTPSGGIKCDLTVTRLDEDRFMVVTGGAMGLHDLAWIEAHLPADGSARVDDVSAALCCIGLWDPVRETC
;
A
#
# COMPACT_ATOMS: atom_id res chain seq x y z
N MET A 1 -1.07 -8.14 10.12
CA MET A 1 0.31 -8.01 9.62
C MET A 1 1.24 -7.97 10.83
N ASN A 2 1.91 -9.07 11.18
CA ASN A 2 2.73 -9.16 12.40
C ASN A 2 4.18 -8.75 12.09
N LYS A 3 4.36 -7.50 11.64
CA LYS A 3 5.66 -6.93 11.26
C LYS A 3 5.92 -5.65 12.07
N PRO A 4 7.18 -5.35 12.46
CA PRO A 4 7.49 -4.12 13.20
C PRO A 4 7.08 -2.85 12.46
N VAL A 5 6.89 -1.74 13.19
CA VAL A 5 6.80 -0.40 12.59
C VAL A 5 8.07 -0.11 11.78
N GLY A 6 7.92 0.56 10.63
CA GLY A 6 8.99 0.79 9.65
C GLY A 6 9.16 -0.34 8.62
N SER A 7 8.42 -1.44 8.75
CA SER A 7 8.45 -2.51 7.76
C SER A 7 7.69 -2.16 6.48
N ILE A 8 8.19 -2.69 5.37
CA ILE A 8 7.61 -2.56 4.04
C ILE A 8 7.31 -3.98 3.52
N THR A 9 6.09 -4.20 3.04
CA THR A 9 5.66 -5.49 2.48
C THR A 9 5.06 -5.28 1.09
N TYR A 10 5.66 -5.92 0.09
CA TYR A 10 5.05 -6.05 -1.23
C TYR A 10 4.03 -7.20 -1.20
N THR A 11 2.81 -6.93 -1.65
CA THR A 11 1.68 -7.88 -1.56
C THR A 11 0.62 -7.58 -2.62
N SER A 12 -0.49 -8.33 -2.58
CA SER A 12 -1.59 -8.19 -3.53
C SER A 12 -2.93 -8.13 -2.81
N MET A 13 -3.84 -7.32 -3.34
CA MET A 13 -5.27 -7.47 -3.04
C MET A 13 -5.85 -8.53 -3.98
N VAL A 14 -6.74 -9.37 -3.45
CA VAL A 14 -7.34 -10.48 -4.20
C VAL A 14 -8.85 -10.34 -4.29
N THR A 15 -9.43 -10.88 -5.35
CA THR A 15 -10.87 -11.04 -5.49
C THR A 15 -11.37 -12.18 -4.60
N PRO A 16 -12.68 -12.26 -4.32
CA PRO A 16 -13.25 -13.41 -3.60
C PRO A 16 -13.01 -14.77 -4.28
N SER A 17 -12.80 -14.79 -5.59
CA SER A 17 -12.45 -15.98 -6.37
C SER A 17 -10.95 -16.33 -6.34
N GLY A 18 -10.13 -15.55 -5.64
CA GLY A 18 -8.69 -15.77 -5.51
C GLY A 18 -7.84 -15.19 -6.65
N GLY A 19 -8.43 -14.40 -7.55
CA GLY A 19 -7.69 -13.69 -8.59
C GLY A 19 -6.97 -12.45 -8.04
N ILE A 20 -5.85 -12.07 -8.63
CA ILE A 20 -5.15 -10.82 -8.26
C ILE A 20 -5.97 -9.64 -8.78
N LYS A 21 -6.36 -8.75 -7.87
CA LYS A 21 -7.01 -7.48 -8.18
C LYS A 21 -5.98 -6.41 -8.55
N CYS A 22 -4.96 -6.27 -7.72
CA CYS A 22 -3.79 -5.43 -7.94
C CYS A 22 -2.66 -5.84 -6.99
N ASP A 23 -1.45 -5.44 -7.33
CA ASP A 23 -0.26 -5.51 -6.48
C ASP A 23 0.08 -4.12 -5.93
N LEU A 24 0.61 -4.09 -4.71
CA LEU A 24 0.88 -2.86 -3.98
C LEU A 24 1.94 -3.08 -2.91
N THR A 25 2.47 -1.98 -2.42
CA THR A 25 3.37 -1.98 -1.26
C THR A 25 2.65 -1.37 -0.06
N VAL A 26 2.68 -2.08 1.08
CA VAL A 26 2.20 -1.57 2.37
C VAL A 26 3.39 -1.25 3.28
N THR A 27 3.46 -0.01 3.72
CA THR A 27 4.41 0.44 4.75
C THR A 27 3.70 0.61 6.08
N ARG A 28 4.20 -0.03 7.15
CA ARG A 28 3.68 0.19 8.52
C ARG A 28 4.32 1.43 9.12
N LEU A 29 3.58 2.54 9.15
CA LEU A 29 4.06 3.84 9.66
C LEU A 29 3.95 3.96 11.18
N ASP A 30 3.02 3.24 11.80
CA ASP A 30 2.79 3.21 13.24
C ASP A 30 2.03 1.93 13.65
N GLU A 31 1.63 1.80 14.91
CA GLU A 31 0.85 0.67 15.40
C GLU A 31 -0.42 0.44 14.55
N ASP A 32 -1.19 1.51 14.31
CA ASP A 32 -2.46 1.51 13.57
C ASP A 32 -2.46 2.40 12.32
N ARG A 33 -1.27 2.74 11.79
CA ARG A 33 -1.14 3.62 10.62
C ARG A 33 -0.32 2.96 9.52
N PHE A 34 -0.88 2.95 8.32
CA PHE A 34 -0.31 2.30 7.15
C PHE A 34 -0.31 3.24 5.95
N MET A 35 0.72 3.16 5.12
CA MET A 35 0.76 3.81 3.81
C MET A 35 0.72 2.74 2.73
N VAL A 36 -0.24 2.88 1.83
CA VAL A 36 -0.41 2.02 0.66
C VAL A 36 0.11 2.78 -0.55
N VAL A 37 1.03 2.16 -1.29
CA VAL A 37 1.53 2.68 -2.57
C VAL A 37 1.17 1.68 -3.66
N THR A 38 0.38 2.14 -4.64
CA THR A 38 -0.03 1.36 -5.82
C THR A 38 0.41 2.05 -7.12
N GLY A 39 0.13 1.42 -8.26
CA GLY A 39 0.41 1.97 -9.59
C GLY A 39 -0.38 3.25 -9.87
N GLY A 40 0.32 4.32 -10.26
CA GLY A 40 -0.27 5.66 -10.41
C GLY A 40 -1.45 5.75 -11.40
N ALA A 41 -1.51 4.90 -12.42
CA ALA A 41 -2.63 4.88 -13.36
C ALA A 41 -3.91 4.24 -12.78
N MET A 42 -3.78 3.40 -11.74
CA MET A 42 -4.86 2.59 -11.16
C MET A 42 -5.27 3.04 -9.75
N GLY A 43 -4.69 4.13 -9.24
CA GLY A 43 -4.91 4.60 -7.86
C GLY A 43 -6.38 4.73 -7.47
N LEU A 44 -7.21 5.32 -8.32
CA LEU A 44 -8.66 5.46 -8.05
C LEU A 44 -9.41 4.13 -8.04
N HIS A 45 -9.01 3.18 -8.87
CA HIS A 45 -9.62 1.85 -8.91
C HIS A 45 -9.29 1.04 -7.64
N ASP A 46 -8.06 1.15 -7.18
CA ASP A 46 -7.61 0.46 -5.97
C ASP A 46 -8.16 1.12 -4.71
N LEU A 47 -8.26 2.45 -4.68
CA LEU A 47 -8.93 3.19 -3.63
C LEU A 47 -10.40 2.78 -3.51
N ALA A 48 -11.14 2.77 -4.62
CA ALA A 48 -12.54 2.35 -4.63
C ALA A 48 -12.71 0.90 -4.13
N TRP A 49 -11.74 0.02 -4.44
CA TRP A 49 -11.73 -1.33 -3.91
C TRP A 49 -11.55 -1.35 -2.39
N ILE A 50 -10.61 -0.56 -1.85
CA ILE A 50 -10.39 -0.47 -0.39
C ILE A 50 -11.63 0.11 0.30
N GLU A 51 -12.18 1.20 -0.21
CA GLU A 51 -13.38 1.85 0.33
C GLU A 51 -14.58 0.89 0.40
N ALA A 52 -14.79 0.08 -0.63
CA ALA A 52 -15.86 -0.91 -0.68
C ALA A 52 -15.71 -2.04 0.36
N HIS A 53 -14.51 -2.23 0.93
CA HIS A 53 -14.22 -3.25 1.93
C HIS A 53 -13.94 -2.66 3.33
N LEU A 54 -14.12 -1.34 3.51
CA LEU A 54 -14.00 -0.74 4.83
C LEU A 54 -15.10 -1.27 5.77
N PRO A 55 -14.76 -1.49 7.05
CA PRO A 55 -15.75 -1.91 8.03
C PRO A 55 -16.77 -0.79 8.27
N ALA A 56 -18.05 -1.17 8.34
CA ALA A 56 -19.15 -0.22 8.49
C ALA A 56 -19.20 0.48 9.87
N ASP A 57 -18.44 -0.01 10.84
CA ASP A 57 -18.37 0.54 12.21
C ASP A 57 -17.40 1.74 12.34
N GLY A 58 -16.71 2.10 11.26
CA GLY A 58 -15.77 3.22 11.25
C GLY A 58 -14.44 2.95 11.97
N SER A 59 -14.14 1.69 12.29
CA SER A 59 -12.87 1.29 12.93
C SER A 59 -11.64 1.51 12.04
N ALA A 60 -11.83 1.72 10.74
CA ALA A 60 -10.77 2.06 9.79
C ALA A 60 -11.22 3.17 8.83
N ARG A 61 -10.24 3.95 8.35
CA ARG A 61 -10.42 4.99 7.33
C ARG A 61 -9.29 4.91 6.30
N VAL A 62 -9.55 5.40 5.10
CA VAL A 62 -8.57 5.57 4.04
C VAL A 62 -8.64 7.00 3.54
N ASP A 63 -7.47 7.61 3.33
CA ASP A 63 -7.34 8.97 2.82
C ASP A 63 -6.46 8.94 1.57
N ASP A 64 -6.91 9.53 0.46
CA ASP A 64 -6.09 9.69 -0.73
C ASP A 64 -5.09 10.84 -0.55
N VAL A 65 -3.82 10.49 -0.44
CA VAL A 65 -2.69 11.42 -0.29
C VAL A 65 -1.81 11.47 -1.53
N SER A 66 -2.26 10.93 -2.66
CA SER A 66 -1.46 10.78 -3.88
C SER A 66 -0.94 12.12 -4.41
N ALA A 67 -1.72 13.19 -4.27
CA ALA A 67 -1.31 14.55 -4.68
C ALA A 67 -0.41 15.27 -3.66
N ALA A 68 -0.27 14.74 -2.44
CA ALA A 68 0.50 15.36 -1.37
C ALA A 68 1.98 14.92 -1.35
N LEU A 69 2.32 13.85 -2.06
CA LEU A 69 3.64 13.21 -2.02
C LEU A 69 4.20 13.02 -3.43
N CYS A 70 5.54 13.04 -3.53
CA CYS A 70 6.27 12.67 -4.73
C CYS A 70 7.22 11.51 -4.40
N CYS A 71 7.37 10.56 -5.32
CA CYS A 71 8.31 9.45 -5.19
C CYS A 71 9.55 9.72 -6.06
N ILE A 72 10.73 9.68 -5.45
CA ILE A 72 12.02 9.78 -6.15
C ILE A 72 12.71 8.41 -6.02
N GLY A 73 12.81 7.69 -7.13
CA GLY A 73 13.57 6.45 -7.19
C GLY A 73 15.05 6.73 -7.41
N LEU A 74 15.89 6.38 -6.43
CA LEU A 74 17.34 6.35 -6.60
C LEU A 74 17.77 4.90 -6.77
N TRP A 75 18.23 4.56 -7.97
CA TRP A 75 18.77 3.24 -8.28
C TRP A 75 20.25 3.40 -8.63
N ASP A 76 21.12 2.86 -7.78
CA ASP A 76 22.55 2.79 -8.04
C ASP A 76 22.95 1.31 -8.22
N PRO A 77 23.60 0.91 -9.32
CA PRO A 77 24.13 -0.45 -9.49
C PRO A 77 25.29 -0.82 -8.54
N VAL A 78 25.69 0.04 -7.59
CA VAL A 78 26.86 -0.21 -6.74
C VAL A 78 26.65 -1.43 -5.82
N ARG A 79 27.45 -2.46 -6.11
CA ARG A 79 27.80 -3.52 -5.18
C ARG A 79 28.53 -2.92 -3.99
N GLU A 80 27.94 -2.97 -2.80
CA GLU A 80 28.74 -2.94 -1.59
C GLU A 80 29.25 -4.35 -1.30
N THR A 81 30.57 -4.53 -1.47
CA THR A 81 31.34 -5.61 -0.87
C THR A 81 31.01 -5.69 0.63
N CYS A 82 30.59 -6.88 1.06
CA CYS A 82 30.65 -7.32 2.45
C CYS A 82 32.12 -7.41 2.89
#